data_AF-A0A7W5EST8-F1
#
_entry.id   AF-A0A7W5EST8-F1
#
_cell.length_a   1.000
_cell.length_b   1.000
_cell.length_c   1.000
_cell.angle_alpha   90.00
_cell.angle_beta   90.00
_cell.angle_gamma   90.00
#
_symmetry.space_group_name_H-M   'P 1'
#
loop_
_entity.id
_entity.type
_entity.pdbx_description
1 polymer ?
#
loop_
_entity_poly.entity_id
_entity_poly.type
_entity_poly.pdbx_seq_one_letter_code
_entity_poly.pdbx_strand_id
1 'polypeptide(L)'
;MSNVATFDTRTEAKIPVESPLAYSYRRSGAPAPTGKSRVVLRERPFLGHLILRGGAIVLDEAVREVLGVSLPGEPQGLVQDADGERSIQWLSPDEWLVIVPGGEEFELENRLRAALGDAHFAISNASGGQTLVELEGEAARELLMKSVIYDVHPSHFPVGKGVTTVFAKTTVILRRPAEDRWELVVRRSFADYTYRWLLDAGEEYGIGVER
;
A
#
# COMPACT_ATOMS: atom_id res chain seq x y z
N MET A 1 -29.31 -1.75 -9.95
CA MET A 1 -28.34 -0.63 -9.85
C MET A 1 -28.27 -0.19 -8.41
N SER A 2 -27.09 -0.26 -7.80
CA SER A 2 -26.85 0.19 -6.42
C SER A 2 -27.19 1.67 -6.26
N ASN A 3 -28.10 2.02 -5.35
CA ASN A 3 -28.47 3.42 -5.02
C ASN A 3 -27.39 4.15 -4.19
N VAL A 4 -26.14 3.69 -4.24
CA VAL A 4 -25.05 4.26 -3.44
C VAL A 4 -24.56 5.55 -4.10
N ALA A 5 -24.57 6.64 -3.35
CA ALA A 5 -23.93 7.87 -3.77
C ALA A 5 -22.40 7.68 -3.77
N THR A 6 -21.78 7.90 -4.93
CA THR A 6 -20.33 8.01 -5.04
C THR A 6 -19.91 9.48 -4.97
N PHE A 7 -18.72 9.73 -4.45
CA PHE A 7 -18.19 11.08 -4.27
C PHE A 7 -16.76 11.14 -4.78
N ASP A 8 -16.51 12.02 -5.75
CA ASP A 8 -15.15 12.31 -6.17
C ASP A 8 -14.49 13.20 -5.11
N THR A 9 -13.52 12.62 -4.41
CA THR A 9 -12.76 13.34 -3.38
C THR A 9 -11.76 14.34 -3.96
N ARG A 10 -11.53 14.33 -5.28
CA ARG A 10 -10.62 15.25 -5.94
C ARG A 10 -11.36 16.50 -6.37
N THR A 11 -10.86 17.65 -5.91
CA THR A 11 -11.42 18.94 -6.31
C THR A 11 -10.84 19.37 -7.65
N GLU A 12 -11.66 19.96 -8.53
CA GLU A 12 -11.16 20.61 -9.76
C GLU A 12 -10.26 21.82 -9.47
N ALA A 13 -10.37 22.40 -8.27
CA ALA A 13 -9.52 23.48 -7.79
C ALA A 13 -8.10 22.97 -7.51
N LYS A 14 -7.08 23.71 -7.97
CA LYS A 14 -5.66 23.45 -7.66
C LYS A 14 -5.35 23.84 -6.22
N ILE A 15 -5.82 23.05 -5.26
CA ILE A 15 -5.50 23.20 -3.84
C ILE A 15 -4.20 22.42 -3.56
N PRO A 16 -3.16 23.05 -2.98
CA PRO A 16 -1.97 22.33 -2.54
C PRO A 16 -2.35 21.22 -1.55
N VAL A 17 -1.95 19.99 -1.86
CA VAL A 17 -2.13 18.84 -0.97
C VAL A 17 -0.79 18.43 -0.36
N GLU A 18 -0.82 17.97 0.88
CA GLU A 18 0.35 17.47 1.59
C GLU A 18 0.22 15.98 1.85
N SER A 19 1.29 15.24 1.58
CA SER A 19 1.36 13.82 1.87
C SER A 19 1.44 13.59 3.38
N PRO A 20 1.12 12.37 3.86
CA PRO A 20 1.29 12.03 5.26
C PRO A 20 2.70 12.23 5.83
N LEU A 21 3.77 12.16 5.01
CA LEU A 21 5.15 12.44 5.45
C LEU A 21 5.63 13.88 5.23
N ALA A 22 4.83 14.77 4.63
CA ALA A 22 5.22 16.16 4.40
C ALA A 22 5.67 16.90 5.68
N TYR A 23 4.99 16.64 6.81
CA TYR A 23 5.39 17.19 8.11
C TYR A 23 6.72 16.59 8.58
N SER A 24 6.86 15.26 8.51
CA SER A 24 8.04 14.52 8.97
C SER A 24 9.30 14.90 8.21
N TYR A 25 9.22 15.08 6.89
CA TYR A 25 10.34 15.57 6.08
C TYR A 25 10.87 16.93 6.52
N ARG A 26 9.98 17.83 6.98
CA ARG A 26 10.35 19.16 7.45
C ARG A 26 10.89 19.16 8.88
N ARG A 27 10.44 18.24 9.74
CA ARG A 27 10.72 18.24 11.18
C ARG A 27 11.79 17.26 11.61
N SER A 28 11.78 16.05 11.06
CA SER A 28 12.73 14.98 11.36
C SER A 28 13.89 14.92 10.36
N GLY A 29 13.80 15.69 9.27
CA GLY A 29 14.77 15.66 8.18
C GLY A 29 14.53 14.49 7.21
N ALA A 30 15.30 14.48 6.13
CA ALA A 30 15.34 13.38 5.16
C ALA A 30 16.80 13.23 4.70
N PRO A 31 17.58 12.32 5.30
CA PRO A 31 18.96 12.11 4.89
C PRO A 31 18.99 11.67 3.43
N ALA A 32 19.71 12.39 2.56
CA ALA A 32 19.79 12.04 1.16
C ALA A 32 20.47 10.66 0.99
N PRO A 33 20.00 9.80 0.08
CA PRO A 33 20.69 8.55 -0.24
C PRO A 33 22.12 8.82 -0.70
N THR A 34 23.05 7.98 -0.26
CA THR A 34 24.46 8.04 -0.66
C THR A 34 24.90 6.69 -1.21
N GLY A 35 26.10 6.61 -1.82
CA GLY A 35 26.68 5.33 -2.22
C GLY A 35 26.96 4.35 -1.06
N LYS A 36 26.78 4.79 0.19
CA LYS A 36 26.87 3.94 1.40
C LYS A 36 25.50 3.51 1.93
N SER A 37 24.40 4.02 1.37
CA SER A 37 23.05 3.70 1.82
C SER A 37 22.70 2.28 1.38
N ARG A 38 22.55 1.38 2.35
CA ARG A 38 22.20 -0.03 2.12
C ARG A 38 20.69 -0.25 2.11
N VAL A 39 19.93 0.78 2.48
CA VAL A 39 18.48 0.85 2.40
C VAL A 39 18.05 2.28 2.06
N VAL A 40 17.07 2.41 1.17
CA VAL A 40 16.46 3.68 0.77
C VAL A 40 14.97 3.60 1.07
N LEU A 41 14.46 4.62 1.74
CA LEU A 41 13.05 4.82 2.02
C LEU A 41 12.46 5.82 1.03
N ARG A 42 11.28 5.52 0.49
CA ARG A 42 10.52 6.42 -0.39
C ARG A 42 9.05 6.41 0.02
N GLU A 43 8.39 7.56 0.05
CA GLU A 43 6.93 7.59 0.09
C GLU A 43 6.40 7.43 -1.34
N ARG A 44 5.32 6.67 -1.53
CA ARG A 44 4.52 6.69 -2.75
C ARG A 44 3.20 7.41 -2.41
N PRO A 45 3.20 8.75 -2.37
CA PRO A 45 2.07 9.51 -1.86
C PRO A 45 0.93 9.58 -2.88
N PHE A 46 -0.28 9.88 -2.40
CA PHE A 46 -1.46 10.20 -3.21
C PHE A 46 -1.93 9.10 -4.17
N LEU A 47 -1.56 7.84 -3.92
CA LEU A 47 -2.13 6.69 -4.60
C LEU A 47 -3.63 6.55 -4.26
N GLY A 48 -4.37 5.92 -5.17
CA GLY A 48 -5.74 5.49 -4.93
C GLY A 48 -5.75 4.19 -4.15
N HIS A 49 -6.49 4.12 -3.04
CA HIS A 49 -6.66 2.91 -2.23
C HIS A 49 -8.16 2.59 -2.10
N LEU A 50 -8.60 1.46 -2.65
CA LEU A 50 -9.96 0.95 -2.47
C LEU A 50 -9.93 -0.32 -1.63
N ILE A 51 -10.82 -0.40 -0.63
CA ILE A 51 -11.11 -1.65 0.08
C ILE A 51 -12.34 -2.28 -0.58
N LEU A 52 -12.16 -3.48 -1.12
CA LEU A 52 -13.22 -4.29 -1.69
C LEU A 52 -13.65 -5.36 -0.69
N ARG A 53 -14.96 -5.51 -0.50
CA ARG A 53 -15.56 -6.55 0.34
C ARG A 53 -16.62 -7.32 -0.43
N GLY A 54 -16.65 -8.64 -0.30
CA GLY A 54 -17.66 -9.46 -0.98
C GLY A 54 -17.20 -10.88 -1.29
N GLY A 55 -18.02 -11.61 -2.05
CA GLY A 55 -17.70 -12.98 -2.48
C GLY A 55 -16.57 -12.99 -3.51
N ALA A 56 -15.51 -13.76 -3.25
CA ALA A 56 -14.29 -13.79 -4.05
C ALA A 56 -14.54 -14.03 -5.55
N ILE A 57 -15.42 -14.98 -5.91
CA ILE A 57 -15.72 -15.31 -7.31
C ILE A 57 -16.30 -14.10 -8.06
N VAL A 58 -17.33 -13.48 -7.48
CA VAL A 58 -18.03 -12.35 -8.09
C VAL A 58 -17.12 -11.11 -8.18
N LEU A 59 -16.32 -10.86 -7.14
CA LEU A 59 -15.35 -9.76 -7.17
C LEU A 59 -14.24 -10.01 -8.19
N ASP A 60 -13.72 -11.23 -8.29
CA ASP A 60 -12.66 -11.58 -9.23
C ASP A 60 -13.10 -11.40 -10.69
N GLU A 61 -14.33 -11.80 -11.04
CA GLU A 61 -14.90 -11.55 -12.37
C GLU A 61 -14.92 -10.04 -12.71
N ALA A 62 -15.46 -9.21 -11.82
CA ALA A 62 -15.55 -7.76 -12.03
C ALA A 62 -14.17 -7.09 -12.07
N VAL A 63 -13.25 -7.51 -11.20
CA VAL A 63 -11.89 -6.96 -11.14
C VAL A 63 -11.11 -7.31 -12.41
N ARG A 64 -11.22 -8.55 -12.92
CA ARG A 64 -10.59 -8.94 -14.19
C ARG A 64 -11.13 -8.13 -15.36
N GLU A 65 -12.44 -7.90 -15.42
CA GLU A 65 -13.06 -7.08 -16.45
C GLU A 65 -12.58 -5.62 -16.40
N VAL A 66 -12.50 -5.04 -15.19
CA VAL A 66 -12.25 -3.60 -15.03
C VAL A 66 -10.76 -3.25 -15.03
N LEU A 67 -9.93 -4.06 -14.36
CA LEU A 67 -8.50 -3.82 -14.14
C LEU A 67 -7.59 -4.73 -14.95
N GLY A 68 -8.10 -5.81 -15.55
CA GLY A 68 -7.27 -6.78 -16.28
C GLY A 68 -6.39 -7.66 -15.38
N VAL A 69 -6.58 -7.63 -14.06
CA VAL A 69 -5.84 -8.43 -13.08
C VAL A 69 -6.84 -9.26 -12.27
N SER A 70 -6.48 -10.48 -11.89
CA SER A 70 -7.30 -11.33 -11.02
C SER A 70 -7.09 -10.98 -9.54
N LEU A 71 -8.03 -11.34 -8.68
CA LEU A 71 -7.74 -11.37 -7.24
C LEU A 71 -6.65 -12.42 -6.94
N PRO A 72 -5.84 -12.23 -5.89
CA PRO A 72 -4.90 -13.26 -5.44
C PRO A 72 -5.64 -14.57 -5.14
N GLY A 73 -5.14 -15.70 -5.67
CA GLY A 73 -5.77 -17.01 -5.54
C GLY A 73 -5.55 -17.72 -4.20
N GLU A 74 -4.61 -17.21 -3.39
CA GLU A 74 -4.25 -17.79 -2.08
C GLU A 74 -4.26 -16.73 -0.98
N PRO A 75 -4.59 -17.10 0.27
CA PRO A 75 -4.54 -16.19 1.41
C PRO A 75 -3.19 -15.47 1.51
N GLN A 76 -3.22 -14.19 1.87
CA GLN A 76 -2.03 -13.33 1.97
C GLN A 76 -1.35 -13.03 0.63
N GLY A 77 -1.94 -13.47 -0.49
CA GLY A 77 -1.41 -13.18 -1.81
C GLY A 77 -1.45 -11.70 -2.17
N LEU A 78 -0.44 -11.30 -2.94
CA LEU A 78 -0.27 -9.99 -3.56
C LEU A 78 -0.06 -10.21 -5.06
N VAL A 79 -0.85 -9.53 -5.87
CA VAL A 79 -0.70 -9.51 -7.33
C VAL A 79 -0.53 -8.07 -7.81
N GLN A 80 0.19 -7.90 -8.91
CA GLN A 80 0.38 -6.63 -9.59
C GLN A 80 -0.02 -6.75 -11.06
N ASP A 81 -0.36 -5.62 -11.69
CA ASP A 81 -0.42 -5.57 -13.15
C ASP A 81 0.99 -5.66 -13.77
N ALA A 82 1.05 -5.78 -15.10
CA ALA A 82 2.31 -5.96 -15.82
C ALA A 82 3.30 -4.81 -15.62
N ASP A 83 2.79 -3.59 -15.43
CA ASP A 83 3.59 -2.38 -15.22
C ASP A 83 3.97 -2.18 -13.74
N GLY A 84 3.35 -2.93 -12.82
CA GLY A 84 3.62 -2.84 -11.38
C GLY A 84 2.99 -1.63 -10.67
N GLU A 85 2.16 -0.85 -11.38
CA GLU A 85 1.54 0.39 -10.90
C GLU A 85 0.20 0.13 -10.17
N ARG A 86 -0.47 -0.99 -10.49
CA ARG A 86 -1.68 -1.44 -9.81
C ARG A 86 -1.43 -2.73 -9.07
N SER A 87 -2.06 -2.87 -7.92
CA SER A 87 -1.89 -4.06 -7.11
C SER A 87 -3.12 -4.41 -6.30
N ILE A 88 -3.27 -5.70 -5.99
CA ILE A 88 -4.36 -6.22 -5.18
C ILE A 88 -3.77 -7.11 -4.09
N GLN A 89 -4.08 -6.78 -2.84
CA GLN A 89 -3.62 -7.47 -1.65
C GLN A 89 -4.80 -8.17 -0.97
N TRP A 90 -4.69 -9.47 -0.75
CA TRP A 90 -5.61 -10.20 0.11
C TRP A 90 -5.44 -9.73 1.57
N LEU A 91 -6.52 -9.28 2.21
CA LEU A 91 -6.52 -8.90 3.63
C LEU A 91 -7.21 -9.93 4.52
N SER A 92 -8.39 -10.39 4.12
CA SER A 92 -9.18 -11.41 4.82
C SER A 92 -10.08 -12.17 3.81
N PRO A 93 -10.77 -13.27 4.18
CA PRO A 93 -11.47 -14.13 3.22
C PRO A 93 -12.49 -13.44 2.30
N ASP A 94 -13.02 -12.30 2.73
CA ASP A 94 -13.97 -11.47 1.98
C ASP A 94 -13.45 -10.05 1.78
N GLU A 95 -12.14 -9.77 1.90
CA GLU A 95 -11.58 -8.41 1.89
C GLU A 95 -10.25 -8.29 1.13
N TRP A 96 -10.18 -7.30 0.24
CA TRP A 96 -8.99 -6.97 -0.54
C TRP A 96 -8.70 -5.47 -0.53
N LEU A 97 -7.42 -5.12 -0.50
CA LEU A 97 -6.94 -3.77 -0.74
C LEU A 97 -6.45 -3.67 -2.19
N VAL A 98 -7.07 -2.79 -2.96
CA VAL A 98 -6.62 -2.40 -4.30
C VAL A 98 -5.88 -1.08 -4.20
N ILE A 99 -4.67 -1.02 -4.75
CA ILE A 99 -3.90 0.22 -4.88
C ILE A 99 -3.70 0.50 -6.36
N VAL A 100 -4.00 1.73 -6.79
CA VAL A 100 -3.88 2.22 -8.16
C VAL A 100 -3.19 3.59 -8.20
N PRO A 101 -2.70 4.03 -9.37
CA PRO A 101 -2.25 5.40 -9.55
C PRO A 101 -3.28 6.42 -9.07
N GLY A 102 -2.78 7.50 -8.47
CA GLY A 102 -3.64 8.56 -7.97
C GLY A 102 -4.45 9.21 -9.09
N GLY A 103 -5.78 9.07 -9.04
CA GLY A 103 -6.73 9.68 -9.96
C GLY A 103 -7.70 8.67 -10.50
N GLU A 104 -7.32 7.39 -10.41
CA GLU A 104 -8.10 6.29 -10.91
C GLU A 104 -9.15 5.82 -9.90
N GLU A 105 -9.03 6.15 -8.60
CA GLU A 105 -9.86 5.56 -7.54
C GLU A 105 -11.37 5.79 -7.73
N PHE A 106 -11.79 6.97 -8.20
CA PHE A 106 -13.21 7.30 -8.38
C PHE A 106 -13.81 6.58 -9.59
N GLU A 107 -13.15 6.68 -10.75
CA GLU A 107 -13.57 5.99 -11.97
C GLU A 107 -13.54 4.46 -11.80
N LEU A 108 -12.53 3.94 -11.09
CA LEU A 108 -12.44 2.53 -10.76
C LEU A 108 -13.61 2.07 -9.88
N GLU A 109 -13.93 2.82 -8.83
CA GLU A 109 -15.09 2.52 -7.98
C GLU A 109 -16.39 2.46 -8.81
N ASN A 110 -16.63 3.45 -9.67
CA ASN A 110 -17.83 3.50 -10.51
C ASN A 110 -17.90 2.32 -11.48
N ARG A 111 -16.78 1.97 -12.15
CA ARG A 111 -16.70 0.83 -13.07
C ARG A 111 -16.92 -0.51 -12.35
N LEU A 112 -16.32 -0.69 -11.18
CA LEU A 112 -16.54 -1.90 -10.37
C LEU A 112 -18.00 -2.00 -9.90
N ARG A 113 -18.61 -0.90 -9.44
CA ARG A 113 -20.04 -0.88 -9.06
C ARG A 113 -20.95 -1.23 -10.24
N ALA A 114 -20.62 -0.75 -11.44
CA ALA A 114 -21.37 -1.08 -12.64
C ALA A 114 -21.26 -2.57 -12.99
N ALA A 115 -20.03 -3.12 -12.98
CA ALA A 115 -19.78 -4.54 -13.27
C ALA A 115 -20.42 -5.49 -12.23
N LEU A 116 -20.40 -5.11 -10.95
CA LEU A 116 -20.96 -5.91 -9.85
C LEU A 116 -22.49 -5.87 -9.79
N GLY A 117 -23.14 -4.86 -10.39
CA GLY A 117 -24.59 -4.76 -10.47
C GLY A 117 -25.29 -4.84 -9.11
N ASP A 118 -26.15 -5.84 -8.94
CA ASP A 118 -26.95 -6.06 -7.72
C ASP A 118 -26.33 -7.12 -6.77
N ALA A 119 -25.07 -7.51 -6.98
CA ALA A 119 -24.35 -8.41 -6.09
C ALA A 119 -24.19 -7.83 -4.67
N HIS A 120 -23.92 -8.70 -3.69
CA HIS A 120 -23.60 -8.28 -2.33
C HIS A 120 -22.11 -7.94 -2.21
N PHE A 121 -21.80 -6.64 -2.10
CA PHE A 121 -20.42 -6.15 -1.97
C PHE A 121 -20.37 -4.82 -1.21
N ALA A 122 -19.17 -4.42 -0.80
CA ALA A 122 -18.88 -3.05 -0.41
C ALA A 122 -17.56 -2.57 -1.05
N ILE A 123 -17.54 -1.31 -1.46
CA ILE A 123 -16.33 -0.61 -1.93
C ILE A 123 -16.17 0.63 -1.06
N SER A 124 -14.99 0.80 -0.46
CA SER A 124 -14.66 1.98 0.35
C SER A 124 -13.39 2.63 -0.17
N ASN A 125 -13.45 3.91 -0.49
CA ASN A 125 -12.26 4.70 -0.78
C ASN A 125 -11.52 5.03 0.53
N ALA A 126 -10.31 4.48 0.66
CA ALA A 126 -9.43 4.63 1.81
C ALA A 126 -8.17 5.49 1.50
N SER A 127 -8.11 6.12 0.31
CA SER A 127 -6.92 6.84 -0.19
C SER A 127 -6.45 7.94 0.77
N GLY A 128 -7.37 8.67 1.40
CA GLY A 128 -7.02 9.72 2.36
C GLY A 128 -6.59 9.23 3.75
N GLY A 129 -6.79 7.94 4.05
CA GLY A 129 -6.61 7.35 5.39
C GLY A 129 -5.30 6.60 5.59
N GLN A 130 -4.51 6.40 4.54
CA GLN A 130 -3.25 5.65 4.56
C GLN A 130 -2.27 6.16 3.49
N THR A 131 -1.00 5.77 3.61
CA THR A 131 0.06 6.01 2.62
C THR A 131 0.86 4.74 2.43
N LEU A 132 1.61 4.67 1.32
CA LEU A 132 2.52 3.58 1.03
C LEU A 132 3.95 4.06 1.22
N VAL A 133 4.69 3.40 2.11
CA VAL A 133 6.12 3.61 2.31
C VAL A 133 6.86 2.41 1.72
N GLU A 134 7.82 2.69 0.87
CA GLU A 134 8.67 1.70 0.22
C GLU A 134 10.05 1.69 0.88
N LEU A 135 10.61 0.50 1.03
CA LEU A 135 11.97 0.24 1.47
C LEU A 135 12.65 -0.61 0.40
N GLU A 136 13.75 -0.12 -0.14
CA GLU A 136 14.53 -0.80 -1.17
C GLU A 136 15.98 -0.91 -0.74
N GLY A 137 16.64 -2.03 -1.07
CA GLY A 137 18.07 -2.24 -0.82
C GLY A 137 18.36 -3.48 0.03
N GLU A 138 19.62 -3.91 0.00
CA GLU A 138 20.07 -5.17 0.61
C GLU A 138 19.81 -5.26 2.12
N ALA A 139 19.78 -4.12 2.83
CA ALA A 139 19.55 -4.08 4.28
C ALA A 139 18.07 -3.90 4.68
N ALA A 140 17.14 -3.83 3.71
CA ALA A 140 15.72 -3.61 3.98
C ALA A 140 15.13 -4.74 4.85
N ARG A 141 15.54 -5.98 4.59
CA ARG A 141 15.08 -7.15 5.37
C ARG A 141 15.62 -7.12 6.80
N GLU A 142 16.92 -6.85 7.02
CA GLU A 142 17.46 -6.72 8.38
C GLU A 142 16.80 -5.58 9.16
N LEU A 143 16.51 -4.45 8.50
CA LEU A 143 15.74 -3.36 9.10
C LEU A 143 14.33 -3.81 9.53
N LEU A 144 13.64 -4.58 8.69
CA LEU A 144 12.33 -5.14 9.03
C LEU A 144 12.42 -6.13 10.20
N MET A 145 13.49 -6.93 10.33
CA MET A 145 13.67 -7.84 11.47
C MET A 145 13.72 -7.13 12.83
N LYS A 146 14.12 -5.84 12.87
CA LYS A 146 14.04 -5.01 14.09
C LYS A 146 12.64 -4.49 14.37
N SER A 147 11.80 -4.45 13.34
CA SER A 147 10.61 -3.61 13.31
C SER A 147 9.33 -4.40 13.23
N VAL A 148 9.31 -5.63 12.73
CA VAL A 148 8.11 -6.47 12.66
C VAL A 148 8.27 -7.77 13.43
N ILE A 149 7.15 -8.29 13.93
CA ILE A 149 7.11 -9.58 14.62
C ILE A 149 6.96 -10.78 13.67
N TYR A 150 6.58 -10.51 12.42
CA TYR A 150 6.33 -11.56 11.42
C TYR A 150 7.65 -12.04 10.83
N ASP A 151 7.73 -13.33 10.50
CA ASP A 151 8.93 -13.88 9.86
C ASP A 151 9.10 -13.37 8.43
N VAL A 152 10.11 -12.53 8.22
CA VAL A 152 10.47 -11.93 6.93
C VAL A 152 11.55 -12.72 6.19
N HIS A 153 11.87 -13.94 6.62
CA HIS A 153 12.76 -14.82 5.86
C HIS A 153 12.16 -15.14 4.47
N PRO A 154 12.93 -15.15 3.37
CA PRO A 154 12.38 -15.34 2.01
C PRO A 154 11.54 -16.61 1.82
N SER A 155 11.81 -17.68 2.57
CA SER A 155 10.99 -18.90 2.52
C SER A 155 9.61 -18.76 3.18
N HIS A 156 9.45 -17.84 4.12
CA HIS A 156 8.19 -17.54 4.81
C HIS A 156 7.49 -16.31 4.25
N PHE A 157 8.25 -15.41 3.62
CA PHE A 157 7.77 -14.19 2.99
C PHE A 157 8.30 -14.05 1.55
N PRO A 158 7.84 -14.90 0.62
CA PRO A 158 8.23 -14.80 -0.78
C PRO A 158 7.68 -13.52 -1.44
N VAL A 159 8.19 -13.20 -2.62
CA VAL A 159 7.60 -12.17 -3.50
C VAL A 159 6.15 -12.55 -3.81
N GLY A 160 5.27 -11.56 -3.88
CA GLY A 160 3.83 -11.79 -4.09
C GLY A 160 3.08 -12.14 -2.81
N LYS A 161 3.65 -11.84 -1.64
CA LYS A 161 2.97 -11.96 -0.34
C LYS A 161 2.76 -10.60 0.32
N GLY A 162 1.69 -10.48 1.10
CA GLY A 162 1.51 -9.40 2.06
C GLY A 162 0.65 -9.82 3.25
N VAL A 163 0.94 -9.21 4.40
CA VAL A 163 0.33 -9.55 5.69
C VAL A 163 0.03 -8.29 6.49
N THR A 164 -1.09 -8.29 7.21
CA THR A 164 -1.31 -7.29 8.26
C THR A 164 -0.57 -7.76 9.51
N THR A 165 0.38 -6.96 10.00
CA THR A 165 1.23 -7.32 11.14
C THR A 165 1.51 -6.13 12.04
N VAL A 166 2.03 -6.43 13.24
CA VAL A 166 2.57 -5.41 14.15
C VAL A 166 3.92 -4.94 13.62
N PHE A 167 4.03 -3.62 13.49
CA PHE A 167 5.27 -2.91 13.22
C PHE A 167 5.61 -2.02 14.42
N ALA A 168 6.64 -2.38 15.17
CA ALA A 168 7.04 -1.77 16.44
C ALA A 168 5.84 -1.67 17.40
N LYS A 169 5.24 -0.47 17.54
CA LYS A 169 4.05 -0.23 18.37
C LYS A 169 2.80 0.19 17.57
N THR A 170 2.77 -0.09 16.27
CA THR A 170 1.64 0.17 15.37
C THR A 170 1.34 -1.03 14.47
N THR A 171 0.41 -0.89 13.54
CA THR A 171 0.01 -1.90 12.57
C THR A 171 0.27 -1.41 11.14
N VAL A 172 0.80 -2.29 10.30
CA VAL A 172 0.99 -2.05 8.87
C VAL A 172 0.50 -3.24 8.06
N ILE A 173 0.19 -3.01 6.79
CA ILE A 173 0.14 -4.09 5.81
C ILE A 173 1.53 -4.15 5.20
N LEU A 174 2.34 -5.12 5.64
CA LEU A 174 3.67 -5.38 5.09
C LEU A 174 3.52 -6.21 3.81
N ARG A 175 4.19 -5.81 2.73
CA ARG A 175 4.02 -6.37 1.39
C ARG A 175 5.40 -6.55 0.74
N ARG A 176 5.55 -7.58 -0.09
CA ARG A 176 6.80 -7.86 -0.82
C ARG A 176 6.51 -7.98 -2.32
N PRO A 177 6.41 -6.85 -3.03
CA PRO A 177 6.12 -6.83 -4.47
C PRO A 177 7.30 -7.31 -5.36
N ALA A 178 8.55 -7.19 -4.89
CA ALA A 178 9.72 -7.65 -5.63
C ALA A 178 10.81 -8.17 -4.66
N GLU A 179 11.91 -8.72 -5.19
CA GLU A 179 12.94 -9.38 -4.37
C GLU A 179 13.61 -8.42 -3.38
N ASP A 180 13.93 -7.21 -3.84
CA ASP A 180 14.66 -6.14 -3.15
C ASP A 180 13.76 -5.00 -2.67
N ARG A 181 12.45 -5.10 -2.92
CA ARG A 181 11.46 -4.08 -2.58
C ARG A 181 10.45 -4.58 -1.55
N TRP A 182 10.33 -3.82 -0.47
CA TRP A 182 9.33 -4.01 0.57
C TRP A 182 8.43 -2.78 0.65
N GLU A 183 7.17 -3.02 0.96
CA GLU A 183 6.16 -1.98 1.04
C GLU A 183 5.40 -2.08 2.37
N LEU A 184 5.14 -0.93 2.97
CA LEU A 184 4.36 -0.78 4.19
C LEU A 184 3.18 0.14 3.88
N VAL A 185 1.97 -0.40 3.92
CA VAL A 185 0.76 0.45 3.95
C VAL A 185 0.53 0.89 5.38
N VAL A 186 0.65 2.19 5.62
CA VAL A 186 0.64 2.80 6.96
C VAL A 186 -0.57 3.71 7.07
N ARG A 187 -1.33 3.59 8.17
CA ARG A 187 -2.39 4.56 8.50
C ARG A 187 -1.80 5.96 8.59
N ARG A 188 -2.48 6.95 8.00
CA ARG A 188 -2.00 8.34 7.90
C ARG A 188 -1.55 8.93 9.24
N SER A 189 -2.28 8.67 10.31
CA SER A 189 -1.97 9.16 11.66
C SER A 189 -0.69 8.58 12.26
N PHE A 190 -0.22 7.44 11.75
CA PHE A 190 1.01 6.77 12.20
C PHE A 190 2.19 6.98 11.24
N ALA A 191 2.02 7.71 10.14
CA ALA A 191 3.08 7.93 9.15
C ALA A 191 4.34 8.55 9.78
N ASP A 192 4.18 9.59 10.61
CA ASP A 192 5.32 10.22 11.31
C ASP A 192 6.04 9.25 12.25
N TYR A 193 5.28 8.46 13.01
CA TYR A 193 5.83 7.45 13.91
C TYR A 193 6.63 6.40 13.13
N THR A 194 6.05 5.81 12.08
CA THR A 194 6.70 4.79 11.27
C THR A 194 7.95 5.34 10.59
N TYR A 195 7.89 6.56 10.04
CA TYR A 195 9.04 7.21 9.41
C TYR A 195 10.20 7.40 10.38
N ARG A 196 9.94 7.98 11.56
CA ARG A 196 10.98 8.22 12.57
C ARG A 196 11.57 6.92 13.11
N TRP A 197 10.75 5.89 13.27
CA TRP A 197 11.23 4.57 13.66
C TRP A 197 12.15 3.94 12.60
N LEU A 198 11.78 4.04 11.31
CA LEU A 198 12.59 3.54 10.21
C LEU A 198 13.93 4.28 10.11
N LEU A 199 13.94 5.60 10.29
CA LEU A 199 15.19 6.37 10.31
C LEU A 199 16.12 5.94 11.45
N ASP A 200 15.59 5.79 12.66
CA ASP A 200 16.36 5.36 13.84
C ASP A 200 16.90 3.93 13.67
N ALA A 201 16.01 2.99 13.36
CA ALA A 201 16.39 1.58 13.20
C ALA A 201 17.31 1.35 11.98
N GLY A 202 17.25 2.23 10.97
CA GLY A 202 18.02 2.19 9.73
C GLY A 202 19.36 2.92 9.79
N GLU A 203 19.68 3.62 10.88
CA GLU A 203 20.89 4.45 10.99
C GLU A 203 22.16 3.63 10.72
N GLU A 204 22.28 2.42 11.28
CA GLU A 204 23.46 1.56 11.09
C GLU A 204 23.64 1.08 9.64
N TYR A 205 22.60 1.18 8.81
CA TYR A 205 22.62 0.84 7.38
C TYR A 205 22.80 2.06 6.47
N GLY A 206 22.97 3.25 7.06
CA GLY A 206 23.07 4.51 6.33
C GLY A 206 21.78 4.84 5.57
N ILE A 207 20.62 4.60 6.18
CA ILE A 207 19.30 4.79 5.54
C ILE A 207 19.20 6.15 4.83
N GLY A 208 18.87 6.11 3.55
CA GLY A 208 18.57 7.28 2.72
C GLY A 208 17.07 7.48 2.56
N VAL A 209 16.65 8.70 2.28
CA VAL A 209 15.26 9.07 2.01
C VAL A 209 15.17 9.80 0.69
N GLU A 210 14.44 9.19 -0.24
CA GLU A 210 14.06 9.82 -1.51
C GLU A 210 12.67 10.46 -1.37
N ARG A 211 12.54 11.69 -1.88
CA ARG A 211 11.34 12.52 -1.76
C ARG A 211 10.66 12.69 -3.11
#